data_AF-A0A1G9W6C0-F1
#
_entry.id   AF-A0A1G9W6C0-F1
#
_cell.length_a   1.000
_cell.length_b   1.000
_cell.length_c   1.000
_cell.angle_alpha   90.00
_cell.angle_beta   90.00
_cell.angle_gamma   90.00
#
_symmetry.space_group_name_H-M   'P 1'
#
loop_
_entity.id
_entity.type
_entity.pdbx_description
1 polymer ?
#
loop_
_entity_poly.entity_id
_entity_poly.type
_entity_poly.pdbx_seq_one_letter_code
_entity_poly.pdbx_strand_id
1 'polypeptide(L)'
;MEEYGFFLSFNELEDLFRLPVNPETLEIKESGDSKSYTIVDLGEINAIAYPKLTEITIESIFPAQHYPFVLVRSEGPNRLLRPFEYVEMIQKWMKSRRPIRFVLSGVSLKGEQDNSAVPNDLALNMAMSIESFTWKLSAGTSGDIEYSLSLKKYVFYQASPVKIVKGEAKTEPKRASDKAAPKTYTMKAGDSLWSIAKKILGDGQKYKVIQKLNGIKDSELKKLPIGKVLKLP
;
A
#
# COMPACT_ATOMS: atom_id res chain seq x y z
N MET A 1 -20.05 15.90 14.18
CA MET A 1 -20.33 15.07 13.00
C MET A 1 -19.24 14.03 12.96
N GLU A 2 -19.58 12.74 13.02
CA GLU A 2 -18.59 11.69 12.78
C GLU A 2 -18.22 11.79 11.30
N GLU A 3 -16.99 12.20 11.02
CA GLU A 3 -16.54 12.44 9.66
C GLU A 3 -15.64 11.28 9.26
N TYR A 4 -16.12 10.37 8.42
CA TYR A 4 -15.23 9.35 7.87
C TYR A 4 -14.27 9.98 6.85
N GLY A 5 -13.06 9.45 6.79
CA GLY A 5 -12.01 9.91 5.89
C GLY A 5 -11.46 8.74 5.08
N PHE A 6 -11.20 9.02 3.81
CA PHE A 6 -10.50 8.14 2.90
C PHE A 6 -9.05 8.58 2.78
N PHE A 7 -8.13 7.64 2.94
CA PHE A 7 -6.72 7.89 2.86
C PHE A 7 -6.08 6.92 1.89
N LEU A 8 -5.22 7.45 1.03
CA LEU A 8 -4.33 6.66 0.21
C LEU A 8 -2.91 6.92 0.67
N SER A 9 -2.14 5.84 0.83
CA SER A 9 -0.72 5.95 1.14
C SER A 9 0.13 4.99 0.34
N PHE A 10 1.39 5.38 0.20
CA PHE A 10 2.41 4.65 -0.52
C PHE A 10 3.69 4.58 0.32
N ASN A 11 4.40 3.45 0.22
CA ASN A 11 5.68 3.21 0.86
C ASN A 11 5.72 3.46 2.40
N GLU A 12 4.82 2.81 3.15
CA GLU A 12 4.70 2.95 4.62
C GLU A 12 4.40 4.39 5.10
N LEU A 13 3.41 5.05 4.47
CA LEU A 13 2.96 6.41 4.81
C LEU A 13 3.94 7.54 4.45
N GLU A 14 4.98 7.26 3.65
CA GLU A 14 5.90 8.31 3.16
C GLU A 14 5.18 9.32 2.27
N ASP A 15 4.45 8.83 1.27
CA ASP A 15 3.49 9.64 0.51
C ASP A 15 2.09 9.24 1.01
N LEU A 16 1.44 10.10 1.81
CA LEU A 16 0.10 9.92 2.36
C LEU A 16 -0.73 11.15 2.02
N PHE A 17 -1.96 10.94 1.54
CA PHE A 17 -2.94 12.03 1.50
C PHE A 17 -4.34 11.54 1.85
N ARG A 18 -5.13 12.44 2.47
CA ARG A 18 -6.58 12.29 2.59
C ARG A 18 -7.23 12.74 1.29
N LEU A 19 -8.22 12.02 0.80
CA LEU A 19 -9.02 12.52 -0.31
C LEU A 19 -9.61 13.89 0.07
N PRO A 20 -9.43 14.94 -0.77
CA PRO A 20 -9.87 16.29 -0.43
C PRO A 20 -11.39 16.39 -0.34
N VAL A 21 -12.09 15.56 -1.11
CA VAL A 21 -13.55 15.42 -1.13
C VAL A 21 -13.87 13.94 -0.96
N ASN A 22 -14.85 13.62 -0.13
CA ASN A 22 -15.32 12.24 -0.01
C ASN A 22 -16.11 11.87 -1.29
N PRO A 23 -15.95 10.63 -1.81
CA PRO A 23 -16.80 10.14 -2.89
C PRO A 23 -18.27 10.08 -2.45
N GLU A 24 -19.19 10.26 -3.39
CA GLU A 24 -20.64 10.15 -3.11
C GLU A 24 -21.02 8.73 -2.70
N THR A 25 -20.43 7.73 -3.35
CA THR A 25 -20.61 6.33 -3.05
C THR A 25 -19.26 5.61 -2.98
N LEU A 26 -19.18 4.59 -2.13
CA LEU A 26 -18.06 3.67 -2.10
C LEU A 26 -18.58 2.28 -2.47
N GLU A 27 -18.31 1.84 -3.69
CA GLU A 27 -18.66 0.49 -4.13
C GLU A 27 -17.53 -0.48 -3.78
N ILE A 28 -17.82 -1.44 -2.88
CA ILE A 28 -16.92 -2.55 -2.55
C ILE A 28 -17.51 -3.82 -3.18
N LYS A 29 -16.83 -4.33 -4.19
CA LYS A 29 -17.27 -5.52 -4.95
C LYS A 29 -16.51 -6.75 -4.49
N GLU A 30 -17.25 -7.68 -3.89
CA GLU A 30 -16.77 -9.01 -3.52
C GLU A 30 -17.54 -10.05 -4.33
N SER A 31 -16.83 -10.93 -5.03
CA SER A 31 -17.43 -11.93 -5.91
C SER A 31 -16.80 -13.29 -5.71
N GLY A 32 -17.59 -14.36 -5.82
CA GLY A 32 -17.09 -15.73 -5.84
C GLY A 32 -16.42 -16.08 -7.17
N ASP A 33 -15.50 -17.04 -7.17
CA ASP A 33 -14.95 -17.66 -8.40
C ASP A 33 -15.59 -19.03 -8.70
N SER A 34 -16.81 -19.26 -8.20
CA SER A 34 -17.52 -20.53 -8.32
C SER A 34 -17.84 -20.87 -9.79
N LYS A 35 -17.90 -22.17 -10.10
CA LYS A 35 -18.19 -22.69 -11.45
C LYS A 35 -19.42 -23.59 -11.42
N SER A 36 -20.39 -23.31 -12.27
CA SER A 36 -21.56 -24.19 -12.49
C SER A 36 -21.24 -25.31 -13.47
N TYR A 37 -21.73 -26.51 -13.18
CA TYR A 37 -21.69 -27.68 -14.07
C TYR A 37 -23.06 -28.33 -14.13
N THR A 38 -23.46 -28.82 -15.31
CA THR A 38 -24.70 -29.59 -15.46
C THR A 38 -24.36 -31.07 -15.53
N ILE A 39 -24.90 -31.87 -14.61
CA ILE A 39 -24.76 -33.32 -14.60
C ILE A 39 -26.09 -33.95 -15.03
N VAL A 40 -26.01 -34.93 -15.93
CA VAL A 40 -27.17 -35.58 -16.57
C VAL A 40 -28.21 -36.07 -15.55
N ASP A 41 -27.78 -36.62 -14.41
CA ASP A 41 -28.68 -37.19 -13.39
C ASP A 41 -28.91 -36.28 -12.16
N LEU A 42 -28.08 -35.26 -11.98
CA LEU A 42 -28.05 -34.42 -10.77
C LEU A 42 -28.52 -32.98 -11.01
N GLY A 43 -28.76 -32.59 -12.26
CA GLY A 43 -29.10 -31.23 -12.64
C GLY A 43 -27.90 -30.28 -12.58
N GLU A 44 -28.17 -28.98 -12.39
CA GLU A 44 -27.11 -27.98 -12.22
C GLU A 44 -26.52 -28.06 -10.81
N ILE A 45 -25.21 -28.30 -10.75
CA ILE A 45 -24.42 -28.22 -9.52
C ILE A 45 -23.49 -27.00 -9.58
N ASN A 46 -23.22 -26.39 -8.42
CA ASN A 46 -22.30 -25.27 -8.32
C ASN A 46 -21.07 -25.66 -7.50
N ALA A 47 -19.89 -25.66 -8.11
CA ALA A 47 -18.63 -25.88 -7.42
C ALA A 47 -18.14 -24.56 -6.82
N ILE A 48 -18.26 -24.45 -5.50
CA ILE A 48 -17.86 -23.26 -4.74
C ILE A 48 -16.33 -23.17 -4.71
N ALA A 49 -15.77 -22.16 -5.35
CA ALA A 49 -14.35 -21.86 -5.31
C ALA A 49 -14.05 -20.74 -4.30
N TYR A 50 -12.77 -20.38 -4.17
CA TYR A 50 -12.38 -19.20 -3.39
C TYR A 50 -12.94 -17.91 -3.97
N PRO A 51 -13.20 -16.88 -3.14
CA PRO A 51 -13.61 -15.57 -3.62
C PRO A 51 -12.52 -14.92 -4.48
N LYS A 52 -12.95 -14.13 -5.46
CA LYS A 52 -12.09 -13.21 -6.21
C LYS A 52 -11.58 -12.10 -5.29
N LEU A 53 -10.52 -11.45 -5.73
CA LEU A 53 -9.96 -10.29 -5.04
C LEU A 53 -11.00 -9.17 -5.00
N THR A 54 -11.23 -8.61 -3.82
CA THR A 54 -12.11 -7.45 -3.60
C THR A 54 -11.70 -6.30 -4.52
N GLU A 55 -12.67 -5.69 -5.20
CA GLU A 55 -12.50 -4.52 -6.07
C GLU A 55 -13.19 -3.32 -5.42
N ILE A 56 -12.59 -2.14 -5.51
CA ILE A 56 -13.14 -0.88 -5.00
C ILE A 56 -13.08 0.17 -6.08
N THR A 57 -14.18 0.87 -6.31
CA THR A 57 -14.23 2.03 -7.21
C THR A 57 -14.46 3.29 -6.40
N ILE A 58 -13.65 4.32 -6.66
CA ILE A 58 -13.75 5.64 -6.01
C ILE A 58 -13.96 6.67 -7.10
N GLU A 59 -15.06 7.42 -7.00
CA GLU A 59 -15.38 8.53 -7.89
C GLU A 59 -15.50 9.81 -7.09
N SER A 60 -14.70 10.82 -7.41
CA SER A 60 -14.70 12.09 -6.69
C SER A 60 -14.02 13.19 -7.52
N ILE A 61 -13.72 14.31 -6.88
CA ILE A 61 -13.09 15.47 -7.48
C ILE A 61 -11.83 15.89 -6.73
N PHE A 62 -10.82 16.33 -7.47
CA PHE A 62 -9.70 17.10 -6.93
C PHE A 62 -10.01 18.59 -7.11
N PRO A 63 -10.31 19.32 -6.03
CA PRO A 63 -10.78 20.69 -6.13
C PRO A 63 -9.61 21.66 -6.31
N ALA A 64 -9.79 22.66 -7.18
CA ALA A 64 -8.82 23.72 -7.45
C ALA A 64 -8.81 24.81 -6.37
N GLN A 65 -9.86 24.87 -5.56
CA GLN A 65 -10.04 25.84 -4.48
C GLN A 65 -10.71 25.20 -3.26
N HIS A 66 -10.63 25.86 -2.11
CA HIS A 66 -11.27 25.41 -0.88
C HIS A 66 -12.77 25.69 -0.91
N TYR A 67 -13.55 24.70 -1.34
CA TYR A 67 -15.01 24.71 -1.19
C TYR A 67 -15.45 24.27 0.21
N PRO A 68 -16.70 24.55 0.63
CA PRO A 68 -17.22 24.12 1.94
C PRO A 68 -17.20 22.61 2.18
N PHE A 69 -17.24 21.81 1.11
CA PHE A 69 -17.19 20.34 1.16
C PHE A 69 -15.75 19.77 1.15
N VAL A 70 -14.72 20.63 1.10
CA VAL A 70 -13.32 20.21 1.15
C VAL A 70 -12.92 19.90 2.58
N LEU A 71 -12.47 18.67 2.82
CA LEU A 71 -12.20 18.13 4.15
C LEU A 71 -10.74 18.29 4.60
N VAL A 72 -9.89 18.80 3.71
CA VAL A 72 -8.47 19.06 3.95
C VAL A 72 -8.25 20.54 4.28
N ARG A 73 -7.30 20.81 5.17
CA ARG A 73 -7.01 22.17 5.64
C ARG A 73 -6.33 22.98 4.53
N SER A 74 -6.25 24.30 4.70
CA SER A 74 -5.49 25.15 3.76
C SER A 74 -3.99 25.07 3.99
N GLU A 75 -3.56 24.73 5.21
CA GLU A 75 -2.15 24.65 5.59
C GLU A 75 -1.84 23.39 6.41
N GLY A 76 -0.54 23.06 6.49
CA GLY A 76 -0.03 21.91 7.23
C GLY A 76 0.23 20.67 6.38
N PRO A 77 0.44 19.50 7.03
CA PRO A 77 0.86 18.27 6.34
C PRO A 77 -0.25 17.60 5.52
N ASN A 78 -1.52 17.89 5.80
CA ASN A 78 -2.68 17.40 5.05
C ASN A 78 -3.45 18.58 4.43
N ARG A 79 -2.71 19.47 3.76
CA ARG A 79 -3.26 20.63 3.06
C ARG A 79 -3.84 20.24 1.71
N LEU A 80 -4.75 21.06 1.18
CA LEU A 80 -5.19 20.94 -0.21
C LEU A 80 -4.00 21.15 -1.15
N LEU A 81 -3.75 20.16 -2.00
CA LEU A 81 -2.78 20.25 -3.08
C LEU A 81 -3.47 20.74 -4.34
N ARG A 82 -2.68 21.18 -5.33
CA ARG A 82 -3.26 21.54 -6.64
C ARG A 82 -3.83 20.28 -7.30
N PRO A 83 -4.95 20.35 -8.04
CA PRO A 83 -5.58 19.18 -8.64
C PRO A 83 -4.62 18.28 -9.42
N PHE A 84 -3.71 18.89 -10.20
CA PHE A 84 -2.74 18.16 -11.00
C PHE A 84 -1.67 17.43 -10.17
N GLU A 85 -1.35 17.90 -8.95
CA GLU A 85 -0.38 17.23 -8.07
C GLU A 85 -0.92 15.88 -7.59
N TYR A 86 -2.23 15.76 -7.34
CA TYR A 86 -2.86 14.47 -7.04
C TYR A 86 -2.77 13.52 -8.23
N VAL A 87 -3.04 14.02 -9.45
CA VAL A 87 -2.96 13.25 -10.69
C VAL A 87 -1.54 12.71 -10.90
N GLU A 88 -0.51 13.56 -10.78
CA GLU A 88 0.89 13.16 -10.92
C GLU A 88 1.31 12.14 -9.88
N MET A 89 0.87 12.30 -8.63
CA MET A 89 1.17 11.38 -7.55
C MET A 89 0.57 9.99 -7.79
N ILE A 90 -0.70 9.91 -8.17
CA ILE A 90 -1.36 8.63 -8.49
C ILE A 90 -0.67 7.98 -9.71
N GLN A 91 -0.36 8.74 -10.76
CA GLN A 91 0.38 8.22 -11.92
C GLN A 91 1.79 7.72 -11.55
N LYS A 92 2.50 8.41 -10.65
CA LYS A 92 3.80 7.98 -10.12
C LYS A 92 3.66 6.65 -9.39
N TRP A 93 2.63 6.50 -8.54
CA TRP A 93 2.37 5.25 -7.82
C TRP A 93 2.02 4.10 -8.79
N MET A 94 1.19 4.34 -9.81
CA MET A 94 0.93 3.35 -10.88
C MET A 94 2.21 2.92 -11.60
N LYS A 95 3.06 3.88 -12.01
CA LYS A 95 4.34 3.60 -12.69
C LYS A 95 5.33 2.84 -11.82
N SER A 96 5.22 2.94 -10.50
CA SER A 96 6.07 2.20 -9.56
C SER A 96 5.85 0.69 -9.60
N ARG A 97 4.66 0.24 -10.05
CA ARG A 97 4.21 -1.18 -10.03
C ARG A 97 4.21 -1.79 -8.64
N ARG A 98 3.87 -0.98 -7.63
CA ARG A 98 3.83 -1.39 -6.23
C ARG A 98 2.42 -1.12 -5.69
N PRO A 99 1.94 -1.97 -4.77
CA PRO A 99 0.67 -1.74 -4.11
C PRO A 99 0.69 -0.43 -3.30
N ILE A 100 -0.49 0.17 -3.18
CA ILE A 100 -0.81 1.27 -2.28
C ILE A 100 -1.63 0.74 -1.11
N ARG A 101 -1.79 1.55 -0.07
CA ARG A 101 -2.69 1.29 1.05
C ARG A 101 -3.91 2.18 0.95
N PHE A 102 -5.07 1.55 0.88
CA PHE A 102 -6.36 2.19 1.04
C PHE A 102 -6.81 2.05 2.49
N VAL A 103 -7.09 3.19 3.13
CA VAL A 103 -7.61 3.24 4.49
C VAL A 103 -8.90 4.05 4.52
N LEU A 104 -9.97 3.44 5.00
CA LEU A 104 -11.19 4.12 5.40
C LEU A 104 -11.20 4.13 6.92
N SER A 105 -11.30 5.31 7.52
CA SER A 105 -11.40 5.46 8.97
C SER A 105 -12.49 6.45 9.30
N GLY A 106 -13.40 6.09 10.22
CA GLY A 106 -14.18 7.08 10.95
C GLY A 106 -13.24 8.02 11.71
N VAL A 107 -13.33 9.32 11.46
CA VAL A 107 -12.72 10.34 12.32
C VAL A 107 -13.84 10.83 13.23
N SER A 108 -13.79 10.41 14.51
CA SER A 108 -14.61 11.08 15.51
C SER A 108 -14.01 12.47 15.76
N LEU A 109 -14.66 13.50 15.22
CA LEU A 109 -14.31 14.91 15.48
C LEU A 109 -14.83 15.38 16.86
N LYS A 110 -14.77 14.52 17.88
CA LYS A 110 -14.96 14.95 19.27
C LYS A 110 -13.59 14.97 19.93
N GLY A 111 -13.26 16.16 20.44
CA GLY A 111 -11.97 16.50 20.99
C GLY A 111 -11.47 15.53 22.04
N GLU A 112 -10.17 15.60 22.25
CA GLU A 112 -9.44 15.12 23.41
C GLU A 112 -10.32 14.93 24.65
N GLN A 113 -10.20 13.75 25.26
CA GLN A 113 -10.92 13.28 26.45
C GLN A 113 -12.38 12.87 26.23
N ASP A 114 -12.60 11.85 25.41
CA ASP A 114 -13.59 10.87 25.78
C ASP A 114 -13.00 9.48 25.57
N ASN A 115 -12.71 8.77 26.67
CA ASN A 115 -12.36 7.34 26.68
C ASN A 115 -13.55 6.46 26.26
N SER A 116 -14.55 7.03 25.60
CA SER A 116 -15.57 6.29 24.88
C SER A 116 -14.92 5.65 23.66
N ALA A 117 -14.41 4.44 23.89
CA ALA A 117 -14.14 3.42 22.90
C ALA A 117 -15.44 3.07 22.16
N VAL A 118 -15.98 4.02 21.40
CA VAL A 118 -16.88 3.69 20.31
C VAL A 118 -15.98 2.95 19.33
N PRO A 119 -16.18 1.63 19.14
CA PRO A 119 -15.41 0.92 18.14
C PRO A 119 -15.59 1.68 16.83
N ASN A 120 -14.46 2.00 16.19
CA ASN A 120 -14.46 2.61 14.87
C ASN A 120 -14.93 1.53 13.90
N ASP A 121 -16.26 1.29 13.85
CA ASP A 121 -16.89 0.19 13.12
C ASP A 121 -16.61 0.26 11.61
N LEU A 122 -16.13 1.40 11.13
CA LEU A 122 -15.72 1.65 9.76
C LEU A 122 -14.21 1.91 9.67
N ALA A 123 -13.41 0.87 9.95
CA ALA A 123 -11.96 0.86 9.77
C ALA A 123 -11.55 -0.19 8.72
N LEU A 124 -11.49 0.20 7.44
CA LEU A 124 -10.91 -0.64 6.40
C LEU A 124 -9.44 -0.28 6.21
N ASN A 125 -8.56 -1.27 6.15
CA ASN A 125 -7.15 -1.08 5.79
C ASN A 125 -6.70 -2.22 4.88
N MET A 126 -6.57 -1.93 3.58
CA MET A 126 -6.26 -2.94 2.57
C MET A 126 -5.09 -2.51 1.71
N ALA A 127 -4.22 -3.47 1.37
CA ALA A 127 -3.27 -3.32 0.28
C ALA A 127 -4.04 -3.45 -1.03
N MET A 128 -3.85 -2.49 -1.94
CA MET A 128 -4.54 -2.44 -3.22
C MET A 128 -3.56 -2.17 -4.36
N SER A 129 -3.77 -2.78 -5.52
CA SER A 129 -3.21 -2.34 -6.80
C SER A 129 -4.15 -1.31 -7.44
N ILE A 130 -3.57 -0.36 -8.16
CA ILE A 130 -4.34 0.57 -8.99
C ILE A 130 -4.52 -0.09 -10.36
N GLU A 131 -5.75 -0.45 -10.70
CA GLU A 131 -6.09 -1.10 -11.98
C GLU A 131 -6.37 -0.07 -13.07
N SER A 132 -7.06 1.02 -12.73
CA SER A 132 -7.35 2.11 -13.65
C SER A 132 -7.41 3.44 -12.89
N PHE A 133 -7.04 4.51 -13.59
CA PHE A 133 -7.18 5.87 -13.10
C PHE A 133 -7.53 6.77 -14.28
N THR A 134 -8.78 7.22 -14.32
CA THR A 134 -9.31 8.09 -15.36
C THR A 134 -9.63 9.43 -14.74
N TRP A 135 -9.27 10.52 -15.41
CA TRP A 135 -9.57 11.86 -14.95
C TRP A 135 -9.95 12.74 -16.14
N LYS A 136 -10.81 13.73 -15.90
CA LYS A 136 -11.33 14.65 -16.92
C LYS A 136 -11.53 16.05 -16.34
N LEU A 137 -11.53 17.03 -17.25
CA LEU A 137 -11.85 18.42 -16.96
C LEU A 137 -13.20 18.73 -17.58
N SER A 138 -14.16 19.16 -16.77
CA SER A 138 -15.47 19.58 -17.24
C SER A 138 -15.46 21.08 -17.53
N ALA A 139 -15.99 21.50 -18.69
CA ALA A 139 -16.06 22.92 -19.03
C ALA A 139 -16.95 23.66 -18.02
N GLY A 140 -16.47 24.79 -17.49
CA GLY A 140 -17.18 25.59 -16.49
C GLY A 140 -16.83 25.28 -15.04
N THR A 141 -16.01 24.26 -14.76
CA THR A 141 -15.40 24.08 -13.43
C THR A 141 -14.17 24.98 -13.31
N SER A 142 -13.89 25.49 -12.11
CA SER A 142 -12.78 26.43 -11.85
C SER A 142 -11.42 25.72 -11.81
N GLY A 143 -11.18 24.77 -12.71
CA GLY A 143 -9.99 23.92 -12.73
C GLY A 143 -10.10 22.63 -11.91
N ASP A 144 -11.30 22.28 -11.45
CA ASP A 144 -11.55 21.03 -10.73
C ASP A 144 -11.39 19.83 -11.67
N ILE A 145 -10.76 18.77 -11.16
CA ILE A 145 -10.55 17.53 -11.91
C ILE A 145 -11.48 16.45 -11.35
N GLU A 146 -12.41 15.97 -12.17
CA GLU A 146 -13.19 14.78 -11.87
C GLU A 146 -12.34 13.54 -12.13
N TYR A 147 -12.38 12.55 -11.25
CA TYR A 147 -11.64 11.31 -11.41
C TYR A 147 -12.44 10.07 -11.00
N SER A 148 -12.08 8.95 -11.63
CA SER A 148 -12.51 7.59 -11.28
C SER A 148 -11.26 6.72 -11.09
N LEU A 149 -11.16 6.09 -9.92
CA LEU A 149 -10.02 5.28 -9.50
C LEU A 149 -10.52 3.87 -9.17
N SER A 150 -10.09 2.87 -9.94
CA SER A 150 -10.38 1.46 -9.68
C SER A 150 -9.20 0.79 -8.97
N LEU A 151 -9.48 0.24 -7.80
CA LEU A 151 -8.53 -0.44 -6.93
C LEU A 151 -8.90 -1.93 -6.84
N LYS A 152 -7.89 -2.79 -6.78
CA LYS A 152 -8.07 -4.23 -6.57
C LYS A 152 -7.21 -4.72 -5.43
N LYS A 153 -7.76 -5.57 -4.56
CA LYS A 153 -7.06 -6.10 -3.39
C LYS A 153 -5.77 -6.78 -3.81
N TYR A 154 -4.65 -6.29 -3.30
CA TYR A 154 -3.34 -6.86 -3.55
C TYR A 154 -3.01 -7.88 -2.45
N VAL A 155 -2.78 -9.14 -2.86
CA VAL A 155 -2.27 -10.17 -1.97
C VAL A 155 -0.77 -10.28 -2.19
N PHE A 156 0.01 -10.06 -1.13
CA PHE A 156 1.45 -10.25 -1.18
C PHE A 156 1.77 -11.72 -1.44
N TYR A 157 2.35 -11.98 -2.59
CA TYR A 157 2.95 -13.25 -2.89
C TYR A 157 4.46 -13.05 -2.91
N GLN A 158 5.14 -13.64 -1.93
CA GLN A 158 6.57 -13.92 -2.06
C GLN A 158 6.67 -15.40 -2.39
N ALA A 159 7.53 -15.76 -3.34
CA ALA A 159 7.93 -17.15 -3.48
C ALA A 159 8.57 -17.55 -2.13
N SER A 160 7.89 -18.40 -1.36
CA SER A 160 8.49 -18.98 -0.18
C SER A 160 9.46 -20.05 -0.68
N PRO A 161 10.79 -19.87 -0.56
CA PRO A 161 11.69 -20.96 -0.84
C PRO A 161 11.43 -22.01 0.24
N VAL A 162 10.76 -23.11 -0.13
CA VAL A 162 10.58 -24.24 0.77
C VAL A 162 11.98 -24.83 1.02
N LYS A 163 12.62 -24.44 2.12
CA LYS A 163 13.78 -25.17 2.64
C LYS A 163 13.23 -26.43 3.29
N ILE A 164 13.23 -27.54 2.55
CA ILE A 164 12.94 -28.85 3.10
C ILE A 164 14.07 -29.19 4.07
N VAL A 165 13.86 -28.97 5.35
CA VAL A 165 14.71 -29.48 6.42
C VAL A 165 13.82 -30.41 7.25
N LYS A 166 14.04 -31.73 7.09
CA LYS A 166 13.41 -32.81 7.89
C LYS A 166 11.93 -32.55 8.27
N GLY A 167 11.03 -32.64 7.28
CA GLY A 167 9.64 -33.04 7.52
C GLY A 167 8.66 -32.03 8.12
N GLU A 168 9.08 -30.88 8.64
CA GLU A 168 8.13 -29.89 9.19
C GLU A 168 8.45 -28.47 8.71
N ALA A 169 7.52 -27.91 7.92
CA ALA A 169 7.57 -26.52 7.48
C ALA A 169 7.01 -25.61 8.59
N LYS A 170 7.89 -24.87 9.27
CA LYS A 170 7.48 -23.74 10.12
C LYS A 170 7.51 -22.44 9.32
N THR A 171 6.33 -21.86 9.09
CA THR A 171 6.15 -20.51 8.56
C THR A 171 6.06 -19.53 9.74
N GLU A 172 7.11 -18.72 9.95
CA GLU A 172 6.97 -17.52 10.77
C GLU A 172 6.13 -16.48 9.99
N PRO A 173 5.08 -15.89 10.59
CA PRO A 173 4.29 -14.86 9.94
C PRO A 173 5.13 -13.58 9.84
N LYS A 174 5.81 -13.41 8.72
CA LYS A 174 6.48 -12.16 8.39
C LYS A 174 5.42 -11.17 7.92
N ARG A 175 5.23 -10.08 8.68
CA ARG A 175 4.32 -8.99 8.31
C ARG A 175 4.69 -8.50 6.90
N ALA A 176 3.77 -8.65 5.94
CA ALA A 176 3.99 -8.21 4.57
C ALA A 176 4.14 -6.69 4.53
N SER A 177 5.23 -6.20 3.94
CA SER A 177 5.58 -4.78 3.89
C SER A 177 5.60 -4.27 2.45
N ASP A 178 5.04 -3.09 2.26
CA ASP A 178 5.01 -2.30 1.02
C ASP A 178 6.24 -1.39 0.89
N LYS A 179 7.40 -1.77 1.46
CA LYS A 179 8.60 -0.94 1.47
C LYS A 179 9.54 -1.23 0.30
N ALA A 180 10.00 -0.18 -0.39
CA ALA A 180 11.03 -0.33 -1.40
C ALA A 180 12.33 -0.70 -0.68
N ALA A 181 12.98 -1.78 -1.09
CA ALA A 181 14.33 -2.05 -0.60
C ALA A 181 15.21 -0.84 -0.98
N PRO A 182 15.83 -0.14 -0.02
CA PRO A 182 16.69 0.99 -0.32
C PRO A 182 17.86 0.51 -1.18
N LYS A 183 18.21 1.27 -2.22
CA LYS A 183 19.29 0.92 -3.17
C LYS A 183 20.69 1.05 -2.57
N THR A 184 20.83 1.81 -1.48
CA THR A 184 22.10 2.06 -0.80
C THR A 184 21.91 2.15 0.71
N TYR A 185 22.93 1.77 1.48
CA TYR A 185 22.93 1.88 2.94
C TYR A 185 24.29 2.34 3.46
N THR A 186 24.30 3.34 4.33
CA THR A 186 25.50 3.82 5.01
C THR A 186 25.70 3.07 6.32
N MET A 187 26.81 2.35 6.45
CA MET A 187 27.12 1.56 7.63
C MET A 187 27.22 2.42 8.90
N LYS A 188 26.52 2.02 9.97
CA LYS A 188 26.63 2.65 11.30
C LYS A 188 27.55 1.85 12.22
N ALA A 189 27.95 2.44 13.33
CA ALA A 189 28.75 1.76 14.35
C ALA A 189 28.04 0.50 14.84
N GLY A 190 28.74 -0.65 14.80
CA GLY A 190 28.19 -1.95 15.19
C GLY A 190 27.42 -2.71 14.09
N ASP A 191 27.27 -2.15 12.89
CA ASP A 191 26.67 -2.88 11.77
C ASP A 191 27.63 -3.93 11.17
N SER A 192 27.06 -5.07 10.79
CA SER A 192 27.71 -6.10 9.97
C SER A 192 26.92 -6.28 8.67
N LEU A 193 27.54 -6.80 7.61
CA LEU A 193 26.79 -7.08 6.37
C LEU A 193 25.59 -8.01 6.61
N TRP A 194 25.70 -8.92 7.59
CA TRP A 194 24.63 -9.81 7.97
C TRP A 194 23.48 -9.08 8.67
N SER A 195 23.76 -8.21 9.64
CA SER A 195 22.72 -7.44 10.32
C SER A 195 22.03 -6.47 9.36
N ILE A 196 22.78 -5.87 8.43
CA ILE A 196 22.23 -5.02 7.35
C ILE A 196 21.32 -5.84 6.43
N ALA A 197 21.77 -7.01 5.96
CA ALA A 197 20.96 -7.89 5.10
C ALA A 197 19.67 -8.35 5.80
N LYS A 198 19.75 -8.71 7.07
CA LYS A 198 18.57 -9.09 7.87
C LYS A 198 17.62 -7.92 8.07
N LYS A 199 18.13 -6.73 8.36
CA LYS A 199 17.34 -5.52 8.61
C LYS A 199 16.66 -4.98 7.35
N ILE A 200 17.34 -5.05 6.20
CA ILE A 200 16.89 -4.37 4.98
C ILE A 200 16.27 -5.33 3.97
N LEU A 201 16.91 -6.47 3.72
CA LEU A 201 16.45 -7.48 2.77
C LEU A 201 15.59 -8.55 3.46
N GLY A 202 15.44 -8.46 4.79
CA GLY A 202 14.68 -9.38 5.61
C GLY A 202 15.32 -10.77 5.74
N ASP A 203 16.50 -11.00 5.17
CA ASP A 203 17.20 -12.29 5.16
C ASP A 203 18.70 -12.04 5.35
N GLY A 204 19.21 -12.44 6.52
CA GLY A 204 20.62 -12.29 6.86
C GLY A 204 21.55 -13.03 5.92
N GLN A 205 21.11 -14.12 5.26
CA GLN A 205 21.94 -14.87 4.31
C GLN A 205 22.26 -14.09 3.03
N LYS A 206 21.49 -13.04 2.71
CA LYS A 206 21.73 -12.17 1.55
C LYS A 206 22.94 -11.25 1.71
N TYR A 207 23.66 -11.29 2.83
CA TYR A 207 24.90 -10.54 3.02
C TYR A 207 25.94 -10.85 1.94
N LYS A 208 25.99 -12.09 1.43
CA LYS A 208 26.90 -12.50 0.34
C LYS A 208 26.61 -11.77 -0.96
N VAL A 209 25.33 -11.46 -1.22
CA VAL A 209 24.91 -10.68 -2.39
C VAL A 209 25.39 -9.24 -2.24
N ILE A 210 25.19 -8.63 -1.06
CA ILE A 210 25.70 -7.29 -0.74
C ILE A 210 27.23 -7.26 -0.87
N GLN A 211 27.91 -8.26 -0.33
CA GLN A 211 29.37 -8.39 -0.38
C GLN A 211 29.89 -8.43 -1.82
N LYS A 212 29.32 -9.31 -2.67
CA LYS A 212 29.68 -9.43 -4.08
C LYS A 212 29.38 -8.15 -4.86
N LEU A 213 28.23 -7.53 -4.61
CA LEU A 213 27.81 -6.29 -5.28
C LEU A 213 28.74 -5.10 -4.98
N ASN A 214 29.37 -5.09 -3.80
CA ASN A 214 30.29 -4.04 -3.36
C ASN A 214 31.77 -4.41 -3.45
N GLY A 215 32.11 -5.57 -4.03
CA GLY A 215 33.48 -6.02 -4.20
C GLY A 215 34.26 -6.23 -2.89
N ILE A 216 33.56 -6.57 -1.80
CA ILE A 216 34.18 -6.72 -0.46
C ILE A 216 34.81 -8.10 -0.33
N LYS A 217 36.09 -8.16 0.02
CA LYS A 217 36.80 -9.44 0.24
C LYS A 217 36.44 -10.07 1.59
N ASP A 218 36.59 -11.38 1.71
CA ASP A 218 36.28 -12.09 2.97
C ASP A 218 37.12 -11.61 4.16
N SER A 219 38.37 -11.20 3.89
CA SER A 219 39.27 -10.61 4.89
C SER A 219 38.78 -9.25 5.42
N GLU A 220 37.95 -8.54 4.65
CA GLU A 220 37.46 -7.21 4.96
C GLU A 220 36.13 -7.23 5.73
N LEU A 221 35.43 -8.37 5.76
CA LEU A 221 34.11 -8.54 6.40
C LEU A 221 34.08 -8.09 7.87
N LYS A 222 35.17 -8.32 8.61
CA LYS A 222 35.31 -7.96 10.03
C LYS A 222 35.87 -6.55 10.25
N LYS A 223 36.31 -5.86 9.20
CA LYS A 223 37.00 -4.56 9.25
C LYS A 223 36.36 -3.55 8.31
N LEU A 224 35.03 -3.53 8.22
CA LEU A 224 34.33 -2.55 7.41
C LEU A 224 34.26 -1.19 8.13
N PRO A 225 34.69 -0.09 7.50
CA PRO A 225 34.67 1.21 8.14
C PRO A 225 33.24 1.73 8.30
N ILE A 226 33.00 2.38 9.45
CA ILE A 226 31.77 3.13 9.72
C ILE A 226 31.66 4.25 8.67
N GLY A 227 30.47 4.47 8.15
CA GLY A 227 30.23 5.46 7.08
C GLY A 227 30.42 4.92 5.65
N LYS A 228 30.85 3.67 5.46
CA LYS A 228 30.92 3.07 4.12
C LYS A 228 29.52 2.94 3.53
N VAL A 229 29.32 3.49 2.33
CA VAL A 229 28.08 3.36 1.57
C VAL A 229 28.12 2.04 0.81
N LEU A 230 27.15 1.17 1.09
CA LEU A 230 26.97 -0.12 0.44
C LEU A 230 25.81 -0.03 -0.55
N LYS A 231 26.02 -0.52 -1.77
CA LYS A 231 24.96 -0.82 -2.73
C LYS A 231 24.17 -2.04 -2.26
N LEU A 232 22.86 -2.00 -2.41
CA LEU A 232 21.96 -3.10 -2.06
C LEU A 232 21.25 -3.60 -3.32
N PRO A 233 21.00 -4.92 -3.41
CA PRO A 233 20.29 -5.53 -4.54
C PRO A 233 18.80 -5.17 -4.59
#